data_AF-A0A8T0WQP0-F1
#
_entry.id   AF-A0A8T0WQP0-F1
#
_cell.length_a   1.000
_cell.length_b   1.000
_cell.length_c   1.000
_cell.angle_alpha   90.00
_cell.angle_beta   90.00
_cell.angle_gamma   90.00
#
_symmetry.space_group_name_H-M   'P 1'
#
loop_
_entity.id
_entity.type
_entity.pdbx_description
1 polymer ?
#
loop_
_entity_poly.entity_id
_entity_poly.type
_entity_poly.pdbx_seq_one_letter_code
_entity_poly.pdbx_strand_id
1 'polypeptide(L)'
;MREGPWGPPPPAARLSPPLPVLLLSLLLAGRPASSCSCRSEEGAGVAAAAAAAARMGLDGDGPPDAAGGISENGRYIYGVASSPGKRASMEDFYEARIDDIDGEKVGMFGVYDGHGGVRAAEYVKQHLFSNLIKHPKFITDTKAAIAETYNHTDSEFLKADSSQTRDAGSTASTAIIVGDRLLVANVGDSRAVISKGGQAIAVSRDHKPDQSDERQRIEDAGGFVMWAGTWRVGGVLAVSRAFGDKLLKQYVVADPEIKEEVVDSSLEFLILASDGLWDVVTNEEAVAMVKPIQDPQEAADKLLQEASKRGSSDNITVVIVRFLDGTTSGDKSGEEKEKESANDQTS
;
A
#
# COMPACT_ATOMS: atom_id res chain seq x y z
N MET A 1 -32.31 16.96 49.33
CA MET A 1 -33.13 15.77 48.99
C MET A 1 -33.42 15.76 47.50
N ARG A 2 -32.80 14.83 46.77
CA ARG A 2 -33.27 14.16 45.53
C ARG A 2 -32.14 13.21 45.13
N GLU A 3 -32.33 11.92 45.39
CA GLU A 3 -31.39 10.84 45.06
C GLU A 3 -31.42 10.57 43.55
N GLY A 4 -30.27 10.23 42.96
CA GLY A 4 -30.16 9.78 41.56
C GLY A 4 -30.33 8.26 41.42
N PRO A 5 -30.84 7.73 40.30
CA PRO A 5 -31.32 6.36 40.21
C PRO A 5 -30.24 5.35 39.78
N TRP A 6 -29.09 5.32 40.47
CA TRP A 6 -27.99 4.38 40.17
C TRP A 6 -27.51 3.69 41.44
N GLY A 7 -27.94 2.44 41.63
CA GLY A 7 -27.43 1.56 42.69
C GLY A 7 -25.99 1.10 42.41
N PRO A 8 -25.29 0.57 43.43
CA PRO A 8 -23.91 0.12 43.27
C PRO A 8 -23.79 -1.08 42.31
N PRO A 9 -22.67 -1.22 41.57
CA PRO A 9 -22.47 -2.29 40.60
C PRO A 9 -22.40 -3.68 41.28
N PRO A 10 -22.79 -4.76 40.58
CA PRO A 10 -22.74 -6.11 41.11
C PRO A 10 -21.29 -6.61 41.30
N PRO A 11 -21.05 -7.51 42.27
CA PRO A 11 -19.72 -8.07 42.52
C PRO A 11 -19.25 -9.00 41.39
N ALA A 12 -17.95 -8.98 41.10
CA ALA A 12 -17.35 -9.76 40.03
C ALA A 12 -17.54 -11.28 40.23
N ALA A 13 -17.90 -11.98 39.14
CA ALA A 13 -18.03 -13.43 39.12
C ALA A 13 -16.67 -14.12 39.32
N ARG A 14 -16.60 -15.08 40.25
CA ARG A 14 -15.40 -15.89 40.47
C ARG A 14 -15.28 -16.96 39.38
N LEU A 15 -14.26 -16.85 38.53
CA LEU A 15 -13.87 -17.91 37.60
C LEU A 15 -13.37 -19.14 38.37
N SER A 16 -13.78 -20.33 37.93
CA SER A 16 -13.29 -21.61 38.45
C SER A 16 -12.03 -22.04 37.67
N PRO A 17 -11.08 -22.77 38.29
CA PRO A 17 -9.86 -23.21 37.62
C PRO A 17 -10.14 -24.31 36.57
N PRO A 18 -9.29 -24.45 35.53
CA PRO A 18 -9.47 -25.47 34.50
C PRO A 18 -9.13 -26.88 34.99
N LEU A 19 -9.82 -27.88 34.40
CA LEU A 19 -9.54 -29.30 34.59
C LEU A 19 -8.31 -29.74 33.76
N PRO A 20 -7.55 -30.76 34.21
CA PRO A 20 -6.34 -31.21 33.51
C PRO A 20 -6.67 -32.03 32.25
N VAL A 21 -5.93 -31.77 31.17
CA VAL A 21 -5.98 -32.57 29.93
C VAL A 21 -5.16 -33.85 30.12
N LEU A 22 -5.76 -35.01 29.88
CA LEU A 22 -5.08 -36.30 29.95
C LEU A 22 -4.33 -36.59 28.64
N LEU A 23 -3.01 -36.81 28.72
CA LEU A 23 -2.20 -37.28 27.60
C LEU A 23 -2.49 -38.78 27.34
N LEU A 24 -2.80 -39.16 26.09
CA LEU A 24 -2.91 -40.56 25.68
C LEU A 24 -1.86 -40.89 24.62
N SER A 25 -0.77 -41.52 25.06
CA SER A 25 0.27 -42.07 24.16
C SER A 25 -0.07 -43.50 23.77
N LEU A 26 -0.15 -43.79 22.47
CA LEU A 26 -0.09 -45.16 21.95
C LEU A 26 1.12 -45.32 21.00
N LEU A 27 2.08 -46.13 21.44
CA LEU A 27 3.03 -46.80 20.56
C LEU A 27 2.38 -48.02 19.94
N LEU A 28 2.74 -48.35 18.69
CA LEU A 28 2.78 -49.73 18.19
C LEU A 28 3.82 -49.83 17.07
N ALA A 29 4.72 -50.80 17.19
CA ALA A 29 5.79 -51.07 16.23
C ALA A 29 5.49 -52.36 15.44
N GLY A 30 5.94 -52.47 14.19
CA GLY A 30 5.72 -53.66 13.37
C GLY A 30 6.41 -53.65 12.00
N ARG A 31 7.66 -54.14 11.95
CA ARG A 31 8.35 -54.68 10.75
C ARG A 31 7.96 -56.18 10.60
N PRO A 32 8.19 -56.91 9.47
CA PRO A 32 9.40 -56.84 8.63
C PRO A 32 9.19 -57.03 7.10
N ALA A 33 10.31 -57.20 6.38
CA ALA A 33 10.42 -57.26 4.92
C ALA A 33 10.36 -58.70 4.33
N SER A 34 10.30 -58.80 3.00
CA SER A 34 10.64 -60.00 2.22
C SER A 34 11.14 -59.62 0.81
N SER A 35 11.80 -60.57 0.14
CA SER A 35 12.87 -60.33 -0.85
C SER A 35 12.62 -60.89 -2.26
N CYS A 36 13.45 -60.45 -3.23
CA CYS A 36 13.75 -60.96 -4.60
C CYS A 36 13.42 -59.96 -5.72
N SER A 37 14.07 -59.96 -6.89
CA SER A 37 15.44 -60.35 -7.30
C SER A 37 15.68 -59.90 -8.76
N CYS A 38 16.95 -59.83 -9.17
CA CYS A 38 17.44 -59.78 -10.56
C CYS A 38 17.46 -58.44 -11.33
N ARG A 39 18.49 -58.38 -12.20
CA ARG A 39 18.90 -57.33 -13.15
C ARG A 39 17.96 -57.36 -14.40
N SER A 40 17.90 -56.39 -15.32
CA SER A 40 18.75 -55.23 -15.65
C SER A 40 17.93 -54.17 -16.45
N GLU A 41 18.42 -53.14 -17.17
CA GLU A 41 19.76 -52.60 -17.56
C GLU A 41 19.62 -51.08 -17.87
N GLU A 42 20.75 -50.37 -18.08
CA GLU A 42 20.90 -49.01 -18.70
C GLU A 42 20.16 -47.76 -18.13
N GLY A 43 20.82 -46.59 -18.20
CA GLY A 43 20.20 -45.27 -17.91
C GLY A 43 21.02 -44.34 -17.02
N ALA A 44 22.18 -43.85 -17.48
CA ALA A 44 22.94 -42.82 -16.77
C ALA A 44 22.18 -41.48 -16.77
N GLY A 45 21.83 -40.93 -15.59
CA GLY A 45 21.11 -39.65 -15.55
C GLY A 45 20.65 -39.08 -14.21
N VAL A 46 20.99 -39.66 -13.05
CA VAL A 46 20.47 -39.19 -11.74
C VAL A 46 21.53 -39.21 -10.62
N ALA A 47 22.58 -38.41 -10.79
CA ALA A 47 23.55 -38.11 -9.71
C ALA A 47 23.97 -36.63 -9.66
N ALA A 48 23.88 -35.88 -10.77
CA ALA A 48 24.21 -34.45 -10.80
C ALA A 48 23.11 -33.55 -10.18
N ALA A 49 21.84 -33.97 -10.22
CA ALA A 49 20.72 -33.16 -9.74
C ALA A 49 20.63 -33.04 -8.21
N ALA A 50 21.04 -34.08 -7.46
CA ALA A 50 20.95 -34.10 -6.00
C ALA A 50 22.04 -33.26 -5.30
N ALA A 51 23.16 -32.97 -5.99
CA ALA A 51 24.25 -32.13 -5.46
C ALA A 51 24.05 -30.63 -5.75
N ALA A 52 23.19 -30.27 -6.71
CA ALA A 52 22.86 -28.88 -7.02
C ALA A 52 21.87 -28.25 -6.02
N ALA A 53 21.02 -29.06 -5.39
CA ALA A 53 19.97 -28.61 -4.47
C ALA A 53 20.45 -28.21 -3.05
N ALA A 54 21.75 -28.35 -2.75
CA ALA A 54 22.33 -28.10 -1.43
C ALA A 54 23.25 -26.87 -1.37
N ARG A 55 23.13 -25.94 -2.34
CA ARG A 55 23.97 -24.73 -2.43
C ARG A 55 23.23 -23.43 -2.77
N MET A 56 21.90 -23.40 -2.70
CA MET A 56 21.16 -22.14 -2.66
C MET A 56 20.99 -21.73 -1.21
N GLY A 57 21.69 -20.65 -0.81
CA GLY A 57 21.51 -20.02 0.50
C GLY A 57 20.09 -19.47 0.64
N LEU A 58 19.58 -19.47 1.87
CA LEU A 58 18.30 -18.88 2.23
C LEU A 58 18.46 -17.37 2.47
N ASP A 59 18.93 -16.66 1.45
CA ASP A 59 19.13 -15.22 1.49
C ASP A 59 18.24 -14.59 0.41
N GLY A 60 17.13 -13.97 0.83
CA GLY A 60 16.12 -13.37 -0.03
C GLY A 60 16.49 -12.01 -0.62
N ASP A 61 17.78 -11.65 -0.61
CA ASP A 61 18.32 -10.35 -1.03
C ASP A 61 18.40 -10.24 -2.56
N GLY A 62 17.23 -10.22 -3.22
CA GLY A 62 17.12 -9.56 -4.51
C GLY A 62 17.36 -8.05 -4.33
N PRO A 63 18.07 -7.37 -5.25
CA PRO A 63 18.18 -5.92 -5.19
C PRO A 63 16.77 -5.29 -5.25
N PRO A 64 16.51 -4.19 -4.53
CA PRO A 64 15.21 -3.54 -4.57
C PRO A 64 14.89 -3.06 -5.99
N ASP A 65 13.63 -3.21 -6.40
CA ASP A 65 13.14 -2.64 -7.65
C ASP A 65 13.06 -1.12 -7.49
N ALA A 66 13.82 -0.42 -8.33
CA ALA A 66 13.97 1.03 -8.32
C ALA A 66 13.41 1.65 -9.61
N ALA A 67 12.58 2.68 -9.50
CA ALA A 67 11.99 3.38 -10.64
C ALA A 67 11.74 4.86 -10.34
N GLY A 68 12.38 5.75 -11.12
CA GLY A 68 12.21 7.20 -11.00
C GLY A 68 11.72 7.85 -12.28
N GLY A 69 11.15 9.05 -12.17
CA GLY A 69 10.65 9.81 -13.31
C GLY A 69 10.37 11.28 -12.99
N ILE A 70 10.05 12.04 -14.04
CA ILE A 70 9.91 13.51 -14.03
C ILE A 70 8.66 13.89 -14.82
N SER A 71 7.82 14.78 -14.29
CA SER A 71 6.68 15.34 -15.03
C SER A 71 7.16 16.18 -16.21
N GLU A 72 6.56 16.05 -17.40
CA GLU A 72 6.96 16.82 -18.58
C GLU A 72 6.89 18.34 -18.39
N ASN A 73 5.99 18.83 -17.54
CA ASN A 73 5.86 20.25 -17.19
C ASN A 73 6.79 20.69 -16.03
N GLY A 74 7.65 19.81 -15.54
CA GLY A 74 8.63 20.09 -14.48
C GLY A 74 8.04 20.41 -13.09
N ARG A 75 6.77 20.06 -12.82
CA ARG A 75 6.10 20.36 -11.53
C ARG A 75 6.37 19.33 -10.43
N TYR A 76 6.74 18.10 -10.76
CA TYR A 76 7.08 17.08 -9.77
C TYR A 76 8.02 16.01 -10.34
N ILE A 77 8.79 15.41 -9.43
CA ILE A 77 9.68 14.27 -9.70
C ILE A 77 9.34 13.16 -8.71
N TYR A 78 9.56 11.91 -9.11
CA TYR A 78 9.26 10.76 -8.26
C TYR A 78 10.35 9.70 -8.30
N GLY A 79 10.36 8.88 -7.25
CA GLY A 79 11.23 7.73 -7.06
C GLY A 79 10.49 6.65 -6.30
N VAL A 80 10.82 5.40 -6.57
CA VAL A 80 10.16 4.23 -6.00
C VAL A 80 11.20 3.23 -5.56
N ALA A 81 11.04 2.69 -4.35
CA ALA A 81 11.85 1.59 -3.85
C ALA A 81 10.93 0.48 -3.36
N SER A 82 11.16 -0.75 -3.81
CA SER A 82 10.28 -1.89 -3.52
C SER A 82 11.09 -3.17 -3.28
N SER A 83 10.75 -3.94 -2.24
CA SER A 83 11.50 -5.15 -1.84
C SER A 83 10.60 -6.20 -1.18
N PRO A 84 10.82 -7.51 -1.42
CA PRO A 84 10.13 -8.58 -0.70
C PRO A 84 10.46 -8.64 0.80
N GLY A 85 11.52 -7.96 1.24
CA GLY A 85 11.97 -7.96 2.63
C GLY A 85 12.25 -9.39 3.12
N LYS A 86 11.55 -9.82 4.18
CA LYS A 86 11.70 -11.18 4.74
C LYS A 86 10.64 -12.17 4.27
N ARG A 87 9.68 -11.75 3.43
CA ARG A 87 8.63 -12.64 2.90
C ARG A 87 9.20 -13.54 1.81
N ALA A 88 8.59 -14.71 1.63
CA ALA A 88 8.98 -15.67 0.57
C ALA A 88 8.44 -15.28 -0.82
N SER A 89 7.60 -14.25 -0.90
CA SER A 89 6.97 -13.74 -2.11
C SER A 89 6.87 -12.22 -2.04
N MET A 90 6.88 -11.58 -3.20
CA MET A 90 6.49 -10.18 -3.37
C MET A 90 5.01 -10.15 -3.77
N GLU A 91 4.16 -9.65 -2.89
CA GLU A 91 2.72 -9.48 -3.10
C GLU A 91 2.32 -8.00 -3.19
N ASP A 92 3.18 -7.09 -2.73
CA ASP A 92 3.18 -5.65 -3.02
C ASP A 92 3.31 -5.36 -4.53
N PHE A 93 2.55 -4.38 -5.01
CA PHE A 93 2.70 -3.74 -6.32
C PHE A 93 2.68 -2.21 -6.19
N TYR A 94 3.22 -1.53 -7.18
CA TYR A 94 3.08 -0.08 -7.33
C TYR A 94 2.78 0.32 -8.77
N GLU A 95 2.26 1.53 -8.94
CA GLU A 95 2.19 2.21 -10.22
C GLU A 95 2.58 3.68 -10.02
N ALA A 96 3.41 4.21 -10.91
CA ALA A 96 3.82 5.61 -10.93
C ALA A 96 3.88 6.05 -12.39
N ARG A 97 2.89 6.85 -12.81
CA ARG A 97 2.77 7.31 -14.20
C ARG A 97 2.30 8.75 -14.30
N ILE A 98 2.60 9.37 -15.43
CA ILE A 98 2.27 10.76 -15.73
C ILE A 98 1.70 10.77 -17.14
N ASP A 99 0.39 11.03 -17.23
CA ASP A 99 -0.37 11.00 -18.48
C ASP A 99 -0.74 12.43 -18.93
N ASP A 100 -0.99 12.61 -20.23
CA ASP A 100 -1.62 13.80 -20.79
C ASP A 100 -3.07 13.47 -21.14
N ILE A 101 -4.01 14.22 -20.56
CA ILE A 101 -5.44 13.98 -20.68
C ILE A 101 -6.09 15.29 -21.11
N ASP A 102 -6.43 15.40 -22.39
CA ASP A 102 -6.99 16.59 -23.03
C ASP A 102 -6.15 17.89 -22.82
N GLY A 103 -4.82 17.75 -22.69
CA GLY A 103 -3.89 18.84 -22.42
C GLY A 103 -3.62 19.11 -20.94
N GLU A 104 -4.32 18.44 -20.02
CA GLU A 104 -4.05 18.47 -18.59
C GLU A 104 -3.02 17.38 -18.23
N LYS A 105 -1.96 17.74 -17.50
CA LYS A 105 -0.92 16.79 -17.08
C LYS A 105 -1.31 16.16 -15.75
N VAL A 106 -1.53 14.85 -15.77
CA VAL A 106 -2.08 14.11 -14.63
C VAL A 106 -1.06 13.12 -14.08
N GLY A 107 -0.72 13.29 -12.80
CA GLY A 107 0.15 12.37 -12.07
C GLY A 107 -0.68 11.33 -11.34
N MET A 108 -0.38 10.05 -11.49
CA MET A 108 -1.07 8.95 -10.81
C MET A 108 -0.05 8.00 -10.18
N PHE A 109 -0.13 7.91 -8.87
CA PHE A 109 0.80 7.17 -8.02
C PHE A 109 0.02 6.25 -7.08
N GLY A 110 0.40 4.98 -6.97
CA GLY A 110 -0.32 4.00 -6.17
C GLY A 110 0.61 2.95 -5.57
N VAL A 111 0.32 2.58 -4.33
CA VAL A 111 0.87 1.39 -3.66
C VAL A 111 -0.29 0.45 -3.33
N TYR A 112 -0.11 -0.81 -3.68
CA TYR A 112 -1.10 -1.89 -3.60
C TYR A 112 -0.48 -3.05 -2.83
N ASP A 113 -0.72 -3.11 -1.53
CA ASP A 113 -0.24 -4.17 -0.65
C ASP A 113 -1.15 -5.38 -0.82
N GLY A 114 -0.58 -6.56 -1.07
CA GLY A 114 -1.31 -7.74 -1.54
C GLY A 114 -1.32 -8.87 -0.51
N HIS A 115 -2.49 -9.46 -0.27
CA HIS A 115 -2.63 -10.60 0.64
C HIS A 115 -3.43 -11.75 0.03
N GLY A 116 -3.07 -12.99 0.40
CA GLY A 116 -3.72 -14.20 -0.12
C GLY A 116 -3.35 -14.55 -1.56
N GLY A 117 -2.27 -13.96 -2.09
CA GLY A 117 -1.82 -14.08 -3.48
C GLY A 117 -1.81 -12.74 -4.21
N VAL A 118 -0.75 -12.50 -4.99
CA VAL A 118 -0.50 -11.33 -5.87
C VAL A 118 -1.68 -10.80 -6.71
N ARG A 119 -2.71 -11.61 -6.95
CA ARG A 119 -3.69 -11.44 -8.04
C ARG A 119 -4.58 -10.22 -7.89
N ALA A 120 -4.95 -9.86 -6.66
CA ALA A 120 -5.77 -8.69 -6.41
C ALA A 120 -4.95 -7.40 -6.62
N ALA A 121 -3.78 -7.31 -5.98
CA ALA A 121 -2.86 -6.18 -6.13
C ALA A 121 -2.44 -5.97 -7.59
N GLU A 122 -2.05 -7.04 -8.29
CA GLU A 122 -1.72 -7.01 -9.72
C GLU A 122 -2.90 -6.51 -10.57
N TYR A 123 -4.12 -7.01 -10.31
CA TYR A 123 -5.29 -6.60 -11.07
C TYR A 123 -5.63 -5.12 -10.85
N VAL A 124 -5.65 -4.66 -9.59
CA VAL A 124 -5.90 -3.25 -9.25
C VAL A 124 -4.85 -2.36 -9.91
N LYS A 125 -3.56 -2.72 -9.83
CA LYS A 125 -2.44 -2.04 -10.49
C LYS A 125 -2.51 -2.00 -12.02
N GLN A 126 -3.23 -2.92 -12.67
CA GLN A 126 -3.42 -2.90 -14.13
C GLN A 126 -4.66 -2.09 -14.55
N HIS A 127 -5.70 -2.07 -13.72
CA HIS A 127 -7.04 -1.60 -14.12
C HIS A 127 -7.47 -0.29 -13.46
N LEU A 128 -7.05 0.03 -12.23
CA LEU A 128 -7.62 1.12 -11.43
C LEU A 128 -7.47 2.49 -12.10
N PHE A 129 -6.24 2.95 -12.36
CA PHE A 129 -6.02 4.22 -13.07
C PHE A 129 -6.47 4.15 -14.54
N SER A 130 -6.40 2.98 -15.16
CA SER A 130 -6.88 2.73 -16.53
C SER A 130 -8.40 2.87 -16.68
N ASN A 131 -9.16 2.59 -15.62
CA ASN A 131 -10.59 2.81 -15.51
C ASN A 131 -10.88 4.27 -15.11
N LEU A 132 -10.05 4.85 -14.24
CA LEU A 132 -10.22 6.21 -13.72
C LEU A 132 -10.14 7.28 -14.82
N ILE A 133 -9.14 7.21 -15.70
CA ILE A 133 -8.98 8.15 -16.82
C ILE A 133 -10.19 8.11 -17.77
N LYS A 134 -10.76 6.92 -17.98
CA LYS A 134 -11.94 6.72 -18.85
C LYS A 134 -13.24 7.15 -18.17
N HIS A 135 -13.20 7.51 -16.89
CA HIS A 135 -14.39 7.85 -16.14
C HIS A 135 -14.93 9.21 -16.61
N PRO A 136 -16.23 9.33 -17.00
CA PRO A 136 -16.77 10.55 -17.61
C PRO A 136 -16.75 11.77 -16.68
N LYS A 137 -16.58 11.56 -15.37
CA LYS A 137 -16.42 12.63 -14.37
C LYS A 137 -14.97 12.97 -14.03
N PHE A 138 -13.97 12.32 -14.62
CA PHE A 138 -12.59 12.35 -14.10
C PHE A 138 -12.04 13.78 -13.88
N ILE A 139 -12.22 14.67 -14.85
CA ILE A 139 -11.80 16.07 -14.75
C ILE A 139 -12.85 16.93 -14.01
N THR A 140 -14.14 16.69 -14.22
CA THR A 140 -15.22 17.57 -13.70
C THR A 140 -15.58 17.35 -12.22
N ASP A 141 -15.44 16.11 -11.74
CA ASP A 141 -15.66 15.68 -10.36
C ASP A 141 -14.78 14.46 -10.08
N THR A 142 -13.48 14.74 -9.94
CA THR A 142 -12.42 13.74 -9.70
C THR A 142 -12.70 12.91 -8.45
N LYS A 143 -13.33 13.49 -7.42
CA LYS A 143 -13.63 12.82 -6.16
C LYS A 143 -14.71 11.75 -6.34
N ALA A 144 -15.81 12.08 -7.02
CA ALA A 144 -16.81 11.07 -7.39
C ALA A 144 -16.24 10.03 -8.36
N ALA A 145 -15.42 10.46 -9.33
CA ALA A 145 -14.77 9.55 -10.27
C ALA A 145 -13.90 8.50 -9.59
N ILE A 146 -13.11 8.88 -8.59
CA ILE A 146 -12.30 7.95 -7.79
C ILE A 146 -13.20 6.96 -7.04
N ALA A 147 -14.19 7.43 -6.29
CA ALA A 147 -15.08 6.57 -5.49
C ALA A 147 -15.88 5.58 -6.37
N GLU A 148 -16.39 6.04 -7.52
CA GLU A 148 -17.09 5.20 -8.50
C GLU A 148 -16.14 4.19 -9.15
N THR A 149 -14.90 4.59 -9.47
CA THR A 149 -13.89 3.73 -10.11
C THR A 149 -13.34 2.64 -9.18
N TYR A 150 -13.12 2.94 -7.90
CA TYR A 150 -12.68 1.96 -6.91
C TYR A 150 -13.69 0.80 -6.79
N ASN A 151 -14.97 1.15 -6.55
CA ASN A 151 -16.06 0.17 -6.47
C ASN A 151 -16.29 -0.57 -7.80
N HIS A 152 -16.12 0.10 -8.94
CA HIS A 152 -16.20 -0.52 -10.26
C HIS A 152 -15.08 -1.56 -10.48
N THR A 153 -13.84 -1.20 -10.21
CA THR A 153 -12.65 -2.05 -10.43
C THR A 153 -12.66 -3.29 -9.52
N ASP A 154 -13.07 -3.12 -8.26
CA ASP A 154 -13.33 -4.23 -7.35
C ASP A 154 -14.44 -5.17 -7.88
N SER A 155 -15.54 -4.60 -8.36
CA SER A 155 -16.64 -5.35 -8.97
C SER A 155 -16.25 -6.08 -10.26
N GLU A 156 -15.24 -5.60 -11.00
CA GLU A 156 -14.67 -6.31 -12.15
C GLU A 156 -13.76 -7.44 -11.70
N PHE A 157 -12.86 -7.21 -10.74
CA PHE A 157 -11.99 -8.23 -10.16
C PHE A 157 -12.80 -9.41 -9.60
N LEU A 158 -13.84 -9.15 -8.80
CA LEU A 158 -14.67 -10.20 -8.18
C LEU A 158 -15.45 -11.05 -9.21
N LYS A 159 -15.70 -10.52 -10.42
CA LYS A 159 -16.31 -11.25 -11.54
C LYS A 159 -15.28 -12.02 -12.35
N ALA A 160 -14.10 -11.43 -12.59
CA ALA A 160 -12.99 -12.06 -13.29
C ALA A 160 -12.38 -13.21 -12.48
N ASP A 161 -12.35 -13.09 -11.15
CA ASP A 161 -11.83 -14.14 -10.28
C ASP A 161 -12.82 -15.32 -10.13
N SER A 162 -12.58 -16.34 -10.96
CA SER A 162 -13.25 -17.63 -10.89
C SER A 162 -12.64 -18.58 -9.84
N SER A 163 -11.58 -18.19 -9.13
CA SER A 163 -10.96 -19.06 -8.12
C SER A 163 -11.88 -19.22 -6.90
N GLN A 164 -12.16 -20.47 -6.54
CA GLN A 164 -12.99 -20.83 -5.38
C GLN A 164 -12.12 -21.13 -4.14
N THR A 165 -10.79 -21.02 -4.25
CA THR A 165 -9.83 -21.61 -3.30
C THR A 165 -8.74 -20.64 -2.83
N ARG A 166 -8.68 -19.41 -3.36
CA ARG A 166 -7.72 -18.38 -2.96
C ARG A 166 -8.42 -17.04 -2.86
N ASP A 167 -8.89 -16.72 -1.66
CA ASP A 167 -9.42 -15.39 -1.37
C ASP A 167 -8.24 -14.41 -1.30
N ALA A 168 -7.99 -13.75 -2.43
CA ALA A 168 -6.94 -12.75 -2.57
C ALA A 168 -7.57 -11.36 -2.43
N GLY A 169 -6.86 -10.47 -1.75
CA GLY A 169 -7.25 -9.08 -1.62
C GLY A 169 -6.05 -8.15 -1.65
N SER A 170 -6.33 -6.85 -1.66
CA SER A 170 -5.28 -5.83 -1.68
C SER A 170 -5.76 -4.48 -1.13
N THR A 171 -4.84 -3.75 -0.53
CA THR A 171 -5.00 -2.32 -0.24
C THR A 171 -4.92 -1.49 -1.52
N ALA A 172 -5.24 -0.21 -1.43
CA ALA A 172 -4.79 0.78 -2.42
C ALA A 172 -4.67 2.15 -1.76
N SER A 173 -3.43 2.60 -1.57
CA SER A 173 -3.12 3.99 -1.21
C SER A 173 -2.67 4.70 -2.48
N THR A 174 -3.52 5.57 -3.03
CA THR A 174 -3.24 6.29 -4.29
C THR A 174 -3.26 7.80 -4.13
N ALA A 175 -2.51 8.47 -5.00
CA ALA A 175 -2.47 9.91 -5.17
C ALA A 175 -2.66 10.27 -6.64
N ILE A 176 -3.65 11.11 -6.90
CA ILE A 176 -4.02 11.62 -8.22
C ILE A 176 -3.81 13.13 -8.19
N ILE A 177 -2.95 13.64 -9.07
CA ILE A 177 -2.61 15.06 -9.21
C ILE A 177 -3.23 15.56 -10.52
N VAL A 178 -4.15 16.52 -10.44
CA VAL A 178 -4.79 17.18 -11.60
C VAL A 178 -4.76 18.68 -11.34
N GLY A 179 -4.19 19.49 -12.23
CA GLY A 179 -3.99 20.91 -11.99
C GLY A 179 -3.14 21.16 -10.73
N ASP A 180 -3.65 21.94 -9.78
CA ASP A 180 -3.08 22.19 -8.46
C ASP A 180 -3.69 21.30 -7.35
N ARG A 181 -4.49 20.30 -7.71
CA ARG A 181 -5.22 19.45 -6.76
C ARG A 181 -4.53 18.10 -6.58
N LEU A 182 -4.19 17.76 -5.35
CA LEU A 182 -3.75 16.43 -4.93
C LEU A 182 -4.93 15.72 -4.25
N LEU A 183 -5.45 14.68 -4.88
CA LEU A 183 -6.46 13.79 -4.30
C LEU A 183 -5.79 12.50 -3.83
N VAL A 184 -5.81 12.25 -2.53
CA VAL A 184 -5.34 11.00 -1.92
C VAL A 184 -6.54 10.13 -1.58
N ALA A 185 -6.52 8.89 -2.04
CA ALA A 185 -7.60 7.92 -1.86
C ALA A 185 -7.05 6.62 -1.27
N ASN A 186 -7.59 6.22 -0.12
CA ASN A 186 -7.10 5.05 0.62
C ASN A 186 -8.16 3.97 0.85
N VAL A 187 -7.74 2.72 0.65
CA VAL A 187 -8.43 1.49 1.03
C VAL A 187 -7.40 0.58 1.68
N GLY A 188 -7.68 0.06 2.88
CA GLY A 188 -6.71 -0.71 3.66
C GLY A 188 -5.80 0.17 4.50
N ASP A 189 -4.64 -0.36 4.89
CA ASP A 189 -3.71 0.17 5.90
C ASP A 189 -2.32 0.57 5.38
N SER A 190 -2.08 0.46 4.08
CA SER A 190 -1.10 1.31 3.41
C SER A 190 -1.45 2.79 3.66
N ARG A 191 -0.44 3.66 3.76
CA ARG A 191 -0.61 5.05 4.21
C ARG A 191 0.04 6.07 3.29
N ALA A 192 -0.55 7.26 3.29
CA ALA A 192 -0.10 8.45 2.57
C ALA A 192 0.20 9.59 3.56
N VAL A 193 1.39 10.16 3.48
CA VAL A 193 1.87 11.26 4.34
C VAL A 193 2.51 12.35 3.48
N ILE A 194 2.10 13.61 3.65
CA ILE A 194 2.78 14.75 3.04
C ILE A 194 3.70 15.46 4.03
N SER A 195 4.75 16.10 3.53
CA SER A 195 5.43 17.20 4.23
C SER A 195 4.84 18.52 3.75
N LYS A 196 4.19 19.26 4.66
CA LYS A 196 3.60 20.57 4.38
C LYS A 196 4.12 21.61 5.36
N GLY A 197 4.81 22.64 4.86
CA GLY A 197 5.53 23.62 5.69
C GLY A 197 6.57 22.96 6.61
N GLY A 198 7.15 21.83 6.19
CA GLY A 198 8.06 21.04 7.02
C GLY A 198 7.43 20.17 8.10
N GLN A 199 6.10 20.07 8.16
CA GLN A 199 5.37 19.22 9.11
C GLN A 199 4.86 17.95 8.42
N ALA A 200 4.94 16.82 9.11
CA ALA A 200 4.31 15.58 8.66
C ALA A 200 2.79 15.65 8.85
N ILE A 201 2.04 15.42 7.77
CA ILE A 201 0.57 15.38 7.80
C ILE A 201 0.13 14.08 7.13
N ALA A 202 -0.50 13.19 7.90
CA ALA A 202 -1.20 12.05 7.34
C ALA A 202 -2.37 12.56 6.48
N VAL A 203 -2.40 12.12 5.22
CA VAL A 203 -3.45 12.45 4.24
C VAL A 203 -4.33 11.27 3.90
N SER A 204 -4.01 10.08 4.44
CA SER A 204 -4.94 8.96 4.59
C SER A 204 -5.10 8.55 6.05
N ARG A 205 -6.14 7.75 6.31
CA ARG A 205 -6.33 6.97 7.53
C ARG A 205 -6.26 5.48 7.19
N ASP A 206 -5.53 4.72 7.99
CA ASP A 206 -5.45 3.27 7.88
C ASP A 206 -6.81 2.64 8.22
N HIS A 207 -7.25 1.63 7.48
CA HIS A 207 -8.52 0.95 7.72
C HIS A 207 -8.32 -0.32 8.55
N LYS A 208 -8.08 -0.15 9.86
CA LYS A 208 -7.89 -1.26 10.82
C LYS A 208 -9.24 -1.66 11.47
N PRO A 209 -9.53 -2.97 11.68
CA PRO A 209 -10.83 -3.46 12.18
C PRO A 209 -11.30 -2.98 13.56
N ASP A 210 -10.42 -2.42 14.40
CA ASP A 210 -10.76 -1.93 15.74
C ASP A 210 -11.16 -0.45 15.81
N GLN A 211 -11.03 0.29 14.70
CA GLN A 211 -11.56 1.65 14.63
C GLN A 211 -13.09 1.62 14.78
N SER A 212 -13.64 2.55 15.55
CA SER A 212 -15.02 2.44 16.02
C SER A 212 -16.06 2.49 14.91
N ASP A 213 -15.82 3.26 13.85
CA ASP A 213 -16.67 3.36 12.67
C ASP A 213 -16.58 2.09 11.80
N GLU A 214 -15.36 1.61 11.53
CA GLU A 214 -15.13 0.39 10.77
C GLU A 214 -15.68 -0.85 11.47
N ARG A 215 -15.46 -0.96 12.78
CA ARG A 215 -16.00 -2.02 13.63
C ARG A 215 -17.53 -2.01 13.62
N GLN A 216 -18.15 -0.84 13.83
CA GLN A 216 -19.60 -0.71 13.80
C GLN A 216 -20.16 -1.13 12.45
N ARG A 217 -19.54 -0.69 11.33
CA ARG A 217 -19.92 -1.08 9.97
C ARG A 217 -19.84 -2.60 9.74
N ILE A 218 -18.81 -3.26 10.28
CA ILE A 218 -18.65 -4.72 10.21
C ILE A 218 -19.73 -5.45 11.01
N GLU A 219 -19.98 -5.01 12.26
CA GLU A 219 -20.96 -5.64 13.16
C GLU A 219 -22.40 -5.40 12.68
N ASP A 220 -22.74 -4.22 12.15
CA ASP A 220 -24.03 -3.89 11.53
C ASP A 220 -24.30 -4.72 10.26
N ALA A 221 -23.26 -5.05 9.50
CA ALA A 221 -23.34 -5.96 8.36
C ALA A 221 -23.50 -7.44 8.78
N GLY A 222 -23.53 -7.76 10.07
CA GLY A 222 -23.64 -9.12 10.62
C GLY A 222 -22.30 -9.86 10.76
N GLY A 223 -21.18 -9.15 10.57
CA GLY A 223 -19.84 -9.67 10.80
C GLY A 223 -19.43 -9.56 12.28
N PHE A 224 -18.16 -9.85 12.56
CA PHE A 224 -17.57 -9.63 13.87
C PHE A 224 -16.08 -9.28 13.75
N VAL A 225 -15.57 -8.59 14.77
CA VAL A 225 -14.15 -8.29 14.92
C VAL A 225 -13.62 -9.03 16.15
N MET A 226 -12.52 -9.76 16.00
CA MET A 226 -11.88 -10.48 17.10
C MET A 226 -10.38 -10.22 17.19
N TRP A 227 -9.83 -10.33 18.39
CA TRP A 227 -8.39 -10.25 18.63
C TRP A 227 -7.73 -11.62 18.43
N ALA A 228 -6.80 -11.70 17.49
CA ALA A 228 -5.97 -12.88 17.21
C ALA A 228 -4.56 -12.44 16.81
N GLY A 229 -3.79 -11.98 17.81
CA GLY A 229 -2.47 -11.35 17.65
C GLY A 229 -2.54 -9.89 17.18
N THR A 230 -3.49 -9.60 16.30
CA THR A 230 -4.01 -8.27 15.95
C THR A 230 -5.55 -8.36 15.82
N TRP A 231 -6.23 -7.23 15.64
CA TRP A 231 -7.66 -7.20 15.37
C TRP A 231 -7.98 -7.68 13.96
N ARG A 232 -8.97 -8.57 13.82
CA ARG A 232 -9.31 -9.21 12.54
C ARG A 232 -10.81 -9.30 12.28
N VAL A 233 -11.22 -8.98 11.05
CA VAL A 233 -12.56 -9.22 10.51
C VAL A 233 -12.77 -10.72 10.35
N GLY A 234 -13.84 -11.25 10.94
CA GLY A 234 -14.16 -12.68 10.91
C GLY A 234 -13.09 -13.59 11.53
N GLY A 235 -12.11 -13.03 12.24
CA GLY A 235 -10.91 -13.73 12.71
C GLY A 235 -9.82 -13.97 11.66
N VAL A 236 -10.01 -13.50 10.42
CA VAL A 236 -9.11 -13.79 9.29
C VAL A 236 -8.31 -12.54 8.90
N LEU A 237 -8.98 -11.46 8.49
CA LEU A 237 -8.34 -10.35 7.79
C LEU A 237 -8.00 -9.17 8.72
N ALA A 238 -6.77 -8.66 8.66
CA ALA A 238 -6.29 -7.58 9.55
C ALA A 238 -6.61 -6.15 9.07
N VAL A 239 -7.24 -6.02 7.90
CA VAL A 239 -7.82 -4.77 7.36
C VAL A 239 -9.34 -4.84 7.33
N SER A 240 -10.01 -3.69 7.47
CA SER A 240 -11.47 -3.57 7.36
C SER A 240 -11.95 -3.18 5.96
N ARG A 241 -11.06 -2.65 5.11
CA ARG A 241 -11.33 -2.28 3.72
C ARG A 241 -10.24 -2.85 2.81
N ALA A 242 -10.64 -3.40 1.67
CA ALA A 242 -9.76 -3.98 0.66
C ALA A 242 -10.48 -4.15 -0.69
N PHE A 243 -9.71 -4.20 -1.77
CA PHE A 243 -10.12 -4.83 -3.03
C PHE A 243 -10.06 -6.35 -2.89
N GLY A 244 -10.92 -7.08 -3.60
CA GLY A 244 -10.98 -8.54 -3.47
C GLY A 244 -11.63 -8.97 -2.16
N ASP A 245 -11.08 -9.99 -1.49
CA ASP A 245 -11.65 -10.60 -0.26
C ASP A 245 -13.11 -11.04 -0.45
N LYS A 246 -13.33 -11.82 -1.51
CA LYS A 246 -14.64 -12.30 -1.99
C LYS A 246 -15.44 -13.05 -0.93
N LEU A 247 -14.80 -13.79 -0.03
CA LEU A 247 -15.50 -14.50 1.06
C LEU A 247 -15.89 -13.56 2.21
N LEU A 248 -15.24 -12.42 2.34
CA LEU A 248 -15.47 -11.41 3.39
C LEU A 248 -16.13 -10.12 2.86
N LYS A 249 -16.47 -10.03 1.55
CA LYS A 249 -16.92 -8.79 0.90
C LYS A 249 -18.16 -8.13 1.50
N GLN A 250 -19.00 -8.90 2.20
CA GLN A 250 -20.11 -8.36 2.99
C GLN A 250 -19.64 -7.42 4.11
N TYR A 251 -18.42 -7.63 4.61
CA TYR A 251 -17.80 -6.91 5.74
C TYR A 251 -16.58 -6.08 5.32
N VAL A 252 -15.93 -6.43 4.21
CA VAL A 252 -14.70 -5.78 3.71
C VAL A 252 -15.02 -5.05 2.41
N VAL A 253 -15.06 -3.73 2.45
CA VAL A 253 -15.47 -2.87 1.32
C VAL A 253 -14.28 -2.27 0.59
N ALA A 254 -14.43 -1.97 -0.71
CA ALA A 254 -13.44 -1.24 -1.51
C ALA A 254 -13.75 0.28 -1.60
N ASP A 255 -14.59 0.79 -0.69
CA ASP A 255 -14.95 2.21 -0.63
C ASP A 255 -13.77 3.06 -0.10
N PRO A 256 -13.23 4.03 -0.86
CA PRO A 256 -12.07 4.81 -0.44
C PRO A 256 -12.42 5.98 0.48
N GLU A 257 -11.61 6.18 1.53
CA GLU A 257 -11.56 7.49 2.18
C GLU A 257 -10.71 8.43 1.30
N ILE A 258 -11.30 9.54 0.84
CA ILE A 258 -10.65 10.48 -0.10
C ILE A 258 -10.47 11.86 0.54
N LYS A 259 -9.20 12.27 0.66
CA LYS A 259 -8.78 13.62 1.08
C LYS A 259 -8.25 14.41 -0.12
N GLU A 260 -8.50 15.72 -0.13
CA GLU A 260 -8.01 16.63 -1.16
C GLU A 260 -7.14 17.72 -0.51
N GLU A 261 -6.00 18.02 -1.12
CA GLU A 261 -5.03 19.04 -0.72
C GLU A 261 -4.66 19.90 -1.94
N VAL A 262 -4.32 21.16 -1.71
CA VAL A 262 -3.77 22.04 -2.75
C VAL A 262 -2.25 21.90 -2.79
N VAL A 263 -1.72 21.71 -4.00
CA VAL A 263 -0.30 21.68 -4.35
C VAL A 263 0.19 23.12 -4.52
N ASP A 264 0.54 23.73 -3.39
CA ASP A 264 1.19 25.03 -3.29
C ASP A 264 2.67 24.88 -2.87
N SER A 265 3.42 25.98 -2.81
CA SER A 265 4.84 26.00 -2.41
C SER A 265 5.08 25.62 -0.93
N SER A 266 4.05 25.31 -0.15
CA SER A 266 4.21 24.73 1.19
C SER A 266 4.22 23.20 1.14
N LEU A 267 3.69 22.56 0.10
CA LEU A 267 3.59 21.11 -0.02
C LEU A 267 4.87 20.56 -0.69
N GLU A 268 5.86 20.19 0.13
CA GLU A 268 7.22 19.86 -0.30
C GLU A 268 7.31 18.49 -1.00
N PHE A 269 6.64 17.47 -0.45
CA PHE A 269 6.63 16.09 -0.98
C PHE A 269 5.50 15.24 -0.36
N LEU A 270 5.17 14.16 -1.04
CA LEU A 270 4.29 13.08 -0.63
C LEU A 270 5.09 11.77 -0.49
N ILE A 271 4.74 10.97 0.50
CA ILE A 271 5.17 9.58 0.72
C ILE A 271 3.92 8.70 0.64
N LEU A 272 3.91 7.71 -0.25
CA LEU A 272 2.97 6.58 -0.22
C LEU A 272 3.77 5.31 0.14
N ALA A 273 3.28 4.47 1.05
CA ALA A 273 3.92 3.16 1.31
C ALA A 273 2.97 2.11 1.89
N SER A 274 3.36 0.83 1.75
CA SER A 274 2.75 -0.34 2.41
C SER A 274 3.04 -0.35 3.92
N ASP A 275 2.33 -1.20 4.68
CA ASP A 275 2.47 -1.21 6.14
C ASP A 275 3.87 -1.66 6.61
N GLY A 276 4.59 -2.42 5.77
CA GLY A 276 5.99 -2.80 5.99
C GLY A 276 6.98 -1.64 6.20
N LEU A 277 6.62 -0.40 5.82
CA LEU A 277 7.28 0.82 6.30
C LEU A 277 6.68 1.32 7.62
N TRP A 278 5.36 1.51 7.63
CA TRP A 278 4.65 2.27 8.67
C TRP A 278 4.54 1.56 10.02
N ASP A 279 4.70 0.24 10.06
CA ASP A 279 4.79 -0.57 11.29
C ASP A 279 6.08 -0.30 12.08
N VAL A 280 7.13 0.23 11.43
CA VAL A 280 8.45 0.44 12.04
C VAL A 280 8.99 1.87 11.92
N VAL A 281 8.36 2.76 11.16
CA VAL A 281 8.75 4.18 11.00
C VAL A 281 7.52 5.08 11.19
N THR A 282 7.60 6.09 12.07
CA THR A 282 6.48 7.04 12.23
C THR A 282 6.41 8.06 11.10
N ASN A 283 5.27 8.73 10.96
CA ASN A 283 5.05 9.78 9.95
C ASN A 283 6.12 10.89 10.04
N GLU A 284 6.45 11.30 11.27
CA GLU A 284 7.42 12.36 11.57
C GLU A 284 8.86 11.91 11.27
N GLU A 285 9.20 10.66 11.59
CA GLU A 285 10.50 10.08 11.25
C GLU A 285 10.70 9.95 9.74
N ALA A 286 9.67 9.48 9.01
CA ALA A 286 9.71 9.36 7.56
C ALA A 286 9.94 10.71 6.89
N VAL A 287 9.16 11.73 7.27
CA VAL A 287 9.33 13.11 6.76
C VAL A 287 10.69 13.69 7.14
N ALA A 288 11.17 13.48 8.37
CA ALA A 288 12.50 13.95 8.79
C ALA A 288 13.65 13.30 7.99
N MET A 289 13.51 12.03 7.58
CA MET A 289 14.49 11.34 6.74
C MET A 289 14.46 11.77 5.27
N VAL A 290 13.28 12.02 4.70
CA VAL A 290 13.11 12.43 3.29
C VAL A 290 13.46 13.91 3.08
N LYS A 291 13.20 14.78 4.06
CA LYS A 291 13.38 16.23 3.94
C LYS A 291 14.77 16.69 3.45
N PRO A 292 15.91 16.16 3.93
CA PRO A 292 17.24 16.58 3.45
C PRO A 292 17.62 16.01 2.07
N ILE A 293 16.91 14.99 1.55
CA ILE A 293 17.30 14.25 0.35
C ILE A 293 16.54 14.78 -0.87
N GLN A 294 17.23 15.44 -1.80
CA GLN A 294 16.56 16.06 -2.96
C GLN A 294 16.09 15.04 -3.99
N ASP A 295 16.89 14.01 -4.28
CA ASP A 295 16.49 12.93 -5.18
C ASP A 295 15.39 12.06 -4.54
N PRO A 296 14.18 11.97 -5.12
CA PRO A 296 13.12 11.12 -4.58
C PRO A 296 13.46 9.63 -4.62
N GLN A 297 14.39 9.18 -5.50
CA GLN A 297 14.82 7.78 -5.54
C GLN A 297 15.70 7.46 -4.33
N GLU A 298 16.77 8.23 -4.10
CA GLU A 298 17.58 8.13 -2.86
C GLU A 298 16.71 8.23 -1.59
N ALA A 299 15.66 9.06 -1.60
CA ALA A 299 14.74 9.20 -0.48
C ALA A 299 13.85 7.95 -0.26
N ALA A 300 13.38 7.31 -1.33
CA ALA A 300 12.62 6.06 -1.25
C ALA A 300 13.51 4.91 -0.74
N ASP A 301 14.71 4.78 -1.31
CA ASP A 301 15.72 3.80 -0.89
C ASP A 301 16.10 3.98 0.59
N LYS A 302 16.22 5.24 1.04
CA LYS A 302 16.52 5.56 2.43
C LYS A 302 15.45 5.06 3.41
N LEU A 303 14.17 5.20 3.07
CA LEU A 303 13.06 4.72 3.91
C LEU A 303 12.99 3.19 3.92
N LEU A 304 13.12 2.55 2.76
CA LEU A 304 13.16 1.08 2.63
C LEU A 304 14.30 0.49 3.46
N GLN A 305 15.51 1.04 3.35
CA GLN A 305 16.66 0.59 4.14
C GLN A 305 16.47 0.77 5.64
N GLU A 306 15.85 1.87 6.09
CA GLU A 306 15.59 2.08 7.52
C GLU A 306 14.52 1.11 8.04
N ALA A 307 13.46 0.83 7.28
CA ALA A 307 12.45 -0.17 7.65
C ALA A 307 13.04 -1.58 7.78
N SER A 308 13.83 -2.01 6.79
CA SER A 308 14.56 -3.28 6.83
C SER A 308 15.53 -3.37 8.02
N LYS A 309 16.28 -2.29 8.29
CA LYS A 309 17.22 -2.20 9.42
C LYS A 309 16.52 -2.22 10.79
N ARG A 310 15.33 -1.62 10.90
CA ARG A 310 14.48 -1.69 12.09
C ARG A 310 13.80 -3.05 12.27
N GLY A 311 13.97 -3.95 11.30
CA GLY A 311 13.59 -5.33 11.42
C GLY A 311 12.21 -5.64 10.87
N SER A 312 11.64 -4.78 10.00
CA SER A 312 10.41 -5.10 9.26
C SER A 312 10.43 -6.52 8.71
N SER A 313 9.29 -7.20 8.77
CA SER A 313 9.12 -8.60 8.37
C SER A 313 8.27 -8.77 7.12
N ASP A 314 7.85 -7.66 6.52
CA ASP A 314 6.92 -7.67 5.39
C ASP A 314 7.57 -7.30 4.06
N ASN A 315 6.76 -7.28 3.00
CA ASN A 315 7.08 -6.54 1.80
C ASN A 315 7.16 -5.04 2.13
N ILE A 316 8.01 -4.30 1.42
CA ILE A 316 8.22 -2.87 1.67
C ILE A 316 8.22 -2.17 0.32
N THR A 317 7.23 -1.32 0.09
CA THR A 317 7.12 -0.49 -1.10
C THR A 317 6.90 0.95 -0.71
N VAL A 318 7.73 1.84 -1.26
CA VAL A 318 7.74 3.27 -0.96
C VAL A 318 7.76 4.05 -2.27
N VAL A 319 6.81 4.95 -2.46
CA VAL A 319 6.77 5.93 -3.55
C VAL A 319 6.93 7.32 -2.95
N ILE A 320 7.95 8.06 -3.40
CA ILE A 320 8.16 9.46 -3.07
C ILE A 320 7.78 10.30 -4.28
N VAL A 321 6.92 11.31 -4.08
CA VAL A 321 6.63 12.35 -5.08
C VAL A 321 7.06 13.68 -4.50
N ARG A 322 8.13 14.27 -5.03
CA ARG A 322 8.63 15.59 -4.65
C ARG A 322 8.05 16.63 -5.59
N PHE A 323 7.40 17.64 -5.03
CA PHE A 323 6.89 18.77 -5.80
C PHE A 323 8.03 19.77 -6.00
N LEU A 324 8.10 20.30 -7.20
CA LEU A 324 9.09 21.32 -7.56
C LEU A 324 8.40 22.68 -7.46
N ASP A 325 8.99 23.57 -6.67
CA ASP A 325 8.59 24.98 -6.68
C ASP A 325 8.60 25.48 -8.11
N GLY A 326 7.48 26.03 -8.54
CA GLY A 326 7.31 26.52 -9.90
C GLY A 326 8.21 27.71 -10.17
N THR A 327 9.46 27.45 -10.58
CA THR A 327 10.16 28.31 -11.53
C THR A 327 9.37 28.28 -12.82
N THR A 328 8.31 29.10 -12.86
CA THR A 328 7.57 29.46 -14.07
C THR A 328 8.58 29.67 -15.19
N SER A 329 8.47 28.86 -16.25
CA SER A 329 9.31 28.92 -17.43
C SER A 329 9.49 30.38 -17.84
N GLY A 330 10.72 30.86 -17.72
CA GLY A 330 10.98 32.29 -17.65
C GLY A 330 10.48 33.01 -18.90
N ASP A 331 9.52 33.92 -18.72
CA ASP A 331 9.13 34.88 -19.75
C ASP A 331 10.23 35.95 -19.90
N LYS A 332 11.36 35.52 -20.48
CA LYS A 332 12.43 36.39 -20.95
C LYS A 332 12.02 37.08 -22.26
N SER A 333 10.93 37.84 -22.21
CA SER A 333 10.51 38.75 -23.28
C SER A 333 10.23 40.18 -22.80
N GLY A 334 10.20 40.42 -21.49
CA GLY A 334 9.77 41.69 -20.89
C GLY A 334 10.85 42.74 -20.54
N GLU A 335 12.15 42.44 -20.61
CA GLU A 335 13.19 43.29 -19.97
C GLU A 335 14.36 43.75 -20.87
N GLU A 336 14.14 43.85 -22.19
CA GLU A 336 15.06 44.53 -23.13
C GLU A 336 14.34 45.57 -24.03
N LYS A 337 13.42 46.36 -23.46
CA LYS A 337 12.78 47.50 -24.17
C LYS A 337 12.63 48.79 -23.33
N GLU A 338 13.65 49.15 -22.54
CA GLU A 338 13.67 50.45 -21.86
C GLU A 338 15.05 51.12 -21.75
N LYS A 339 15.97 50.82 -22.69
CA LYS A 339 17.30 51.49 -22.76
C LYS A 339 17.70 52.05 -24.14
N GLU A 340 16.80 52.07 -25.11
CA GLU A 340 17.06 52.60 -26.46
C GLU A 340 16.26 53.89 -26.80
N SER A 341 15.71 54.58 -25.79
CA SER A 341 14.96 55.84 -25.97
C SER A 341 15.58 57.04 -25.26
N ALA A 342 16.82 56.93 -24.77
CA ALA A 342 17.49 57.94 -23.94
C ALA A 342 18.73 58.60 -24.60
N ASN A 343 18.97 58.37 -25.89
CA ASN A 343 20.20 58.86 -26.57
C ASN A 343 19.95 59.53 -27.93
N ASP A 344 18.81 60.22 -28.09
CA ASP A 344 18.56 61.12 -29.23
C ASP A 344 17.74 62.35 -28.81
N GLN A 345 18.32 63.23 -27.99
CA GLN A 345 18.03 64.68 -27.99
C GLN A 345 19.27 65.48 -27.55
N THR A 346 19.48 66.63 -28.20
CA THR A 346 20.52 67.66 -27.94
C THR A 346 21.94 67.42 -28.45
N SER A 347 22.11 67.59 -29.76
CA SER A 347 23.17 68.45 -30.32
C SER A 347 22.52 69.56 -31.16
#